data_AF-A0A658NLU7-F1
#
_entry.id   AF-A0A658NLU7-F1
#
_cell.length_a   1.000
_cell.length_b   1.000
_cell.length_c   1.000
_cell.angle_alpha   90.00
_cell.angle_beta   90.00
_cell.angle_gamma   90.00
#
_symmetry.space_group_name_H-M   'P 1'
#
loop_
_entity.id
_entity.type
_entity.pdbx_description
1 polymer ?
#
loop_
_entity_poly.entity_id
_entity_poly.type
_entity_poly.pdbx_seq_one_letter_code
_entity_poly.pdbx_strand_id
1 'polypeptide(L)'
;WSYLMRSENIDILPRASRAERMAALKDGVWALFLPVIIIGGIRTGVFTPTEAAVVAAVYAIVISALVYRTLTIKLLFEVLVGA
;
A
#
# COMPACT_ATOMS: atom_id res chain seq x y z
N TRP A 1 14.26 11.15 -22.39
CA TRP A 1 12.85 10.88 -22.06
C TRP A 1 11.91 11.35 -23.16
N SER A 2 11.85 12.64 -23.49
CA SER A 2 11.05 13.17 -24.60
C SER A 2 11.37 12.58 -25.98
N TYR A 3 12.63 12.23 -26.26
CA TYR A 3 13.03 11.60 -27.53
C TYR A 3 12.60 10.13 -27.65
N LEU A 4 12.58 9.38 -26.54
CA LEU A 4 12.18 7.97 -26.51
C LEU A 4 10.65 7.80 -26.56
N MET A 5 9.91 8.73 -25.96
CA MET A 5 8.44 8.71 -25.94
C MET A 5 7.78 9.26 -27.23
N ARG A 6 8.57 9.81 -28.16
CA ARG A 6 8.05 10.36 -29.42
C ARG A 6 7.45 9.30 -30.35
N SER A 7 7.86 8.04 -30.21
CA SER A 7 7.34 6.92 -30.99
C SER A 7 6.30 6.08 -30.25
N GLU A 8 5.99 6.40 -29.00
CA GLU A 8 4.94 5.72 -28.24
C GLU A 8 3.62 6.46 -28.38
N ASN A 9 2.59 5.75 -28.82
CA ASN A 9 1.23 6.27 -28.88
C ASN A 9 0.65 6.24 -27.47
N ILE A 10 0.80 7.34 -26.74
CA ILE A 10 0.31 7.47 -25.37
C ILE A 10 -1.18 7.82 -25.42
N ASP A 11 -2.03 6.81 -25.21
CA ASP A 11 -3.45 7.05 -24.99
C ASP A 11 -3.63 7.86 -23.69
N ILE A 12 -4.10 9.10 -23.84
CA ILE A 12 -4.44 9.96 -22.71
C ILE A 12 -5.66 9.38 -22.01
N LEU A 13 -5.43 8.76 -20.85
CA LEU A 13 -6.52 8.29 -20.00
C LEU A 13 -7.45 9.46 -19.66
N PRO A 14 -8.77 9.28 -19.77
CA PRO A 14 -9.74 10.32 -19.44
C PRO A 14 -9.61 10.70 -17.97
N ARG A 15 -9.91 11.96 -17.64
CA ARG A 15 -9.86 12.44 -16.25
C ARG A 15 -10.82 11.61 -15.39
N ALA A 16 -10.29 10.96 -14.36
CA ALA A 16 -11.11 10.24 -13.39
C ALA A 16 -12.18 11.17 -12.81
N SER A 17 -13.43 10.71 -12.90
CA SER A 17 -14.62 11.32 -12.33
C SER A 17 -14.56 11.36 -10.81
N ARG A 18 -15.43 12.16 -10.19
CA ARG A 18 -15.52 12.22 -8.71
C ARG A 18 -15.91 10.87 -8.09
N ALA A 19 -16.73 10.09 -8.79
CA ALA A 19 -17.15 8.77 -8.33
C ALA A 19 -15.98 7.78 -8.30
N GLU A 20 -15.16 7.74 -9.35
CA GLU A 20 -13.97 6.88 -9.41
C GLU A 20 -12.93 7.24 -8.36
N ARG A 21 -12.73 8.54 -8.11
CA ARG A 21 -11.83 9.01 -7.04
C ARG A 21 -12.30 8.56 -5.66
N MET A 22 -13.61 8.64 -5.41
CA MET A 22 -14.19 8.20 -4.14
C MET A 22 -14.11 6.68 -3.97
N ALA A 23 -14.30 5.91 -5.04
CA ALA A 23 -14.12 4.47 -5.02
C ALA A 23 -12.67 4.11 -4.67
N ALA A 24 -11.68 4.71 -5.34
CA ALA A 24 -10.26 4.47 -5.04
C ALA A 24 -9.87 4.85 -3.60
N LEU A 25 -10.43 5.94 -3.07
CA LEU A 25 -10.24 6.34 -1.66
C LEU A 25 -10.78 5.29 -0.68
N LYS A 26 -11.94 4.71 -0.99
CA LYS A 26 -12.53 3.64 -0.17
C LYS A 26 -11.72 2.36 -0.26
N ASP A 27 -11.24 2.02 -1.45
CA ASP A 27 -10.42 0.82 -1.67
C ASP A 27 -9.09 0.90 -0.90
N GLY A 28 -8.47 2.07 -0.84
CA GLY A 28 -7.20 2.29 -0.13
C GLY A 28 -7.31 2.58 1.37
N VAL A 29 -8.53 2.64 1.93
CA VAL A 29 -8.75 3.13 3.31
C VAL A 29 -7.95 2.35 4.35
N TRP A 30 -7.85 1.02 4.18
CA TRP A 30 -7.14 0.14 5.10
C TRP A 30 -5.63 0.32 5.05
N ALA A 31 -5.08 0.67 3.89
CA ALA A 31 -3.66 0.98 3.77
C ALA A 31 -3.31 2.31 4.48
N LEU A 32 -4.22 3.27 4.50
CA LEU A 32 -4.01 4.58 5.14
C LEU A 32 -3.95 4.53 6.66
N PHE A 33 -4.50 3.49 7.30
CA PHE A 33 -4.40 3.32 8.75
C PHE A 33 -2.99 2.96 9.21
N LEU A 34 -2.17 2.31 8.38
CA LEU A 34 -0.82 1.90 8.74
C LEU A 34 0.07 3.07 9.22
N PRO A 35 0.23 4.19 8.47
CA PRO A 35 1.00 5.33 8.95
C PRO A 35 0.41 5.95 10.22
N VAL A 36 -0.92 5.93 10.40
CA VAL A 36 -1.57 6.42 11.63
C VAL A 36 -1.19 5.54 12.83
N ILE A 37 -1.20 4.21 12.67
CA ILE A 37 -0.82 3.25 13.71
C ILE A 37 0.66 3.43 14.09
N ILE A 38 1.55 3.56 13.10
CA ILE A 38 3.00 3.71 13.33
C ILE A 38 3.29 5.05 14.02
N ILE A 39 2.83 6.17 13.44
CA ILE A 39 3.11 7.50 13.96
C ILE A 39 2.43 7.68 15.32
N GLY A 40 1.17 7.28 15.44
CA GLY A 40 0.43 7.33 16.69
C GLY A 40 1.07 6.48 17.77
N GLY A 41 1.40 5.22 17.47
CA GLY A 41 2.01 4.29 18.42
C GLY A 41 3.38 4.76 18.93
N ILE A 42 4.21 5.31 18.04
CA ILE A 42 5.52 5.86 18.43
C ILE A 42 5.35 7.15 19.25
N ARG A 43 4.49 8.09 18.80
CA ARG A 43 4.32 9.39 19.45
C ARG A 43 3.67 9.29 20.82
N THR A 44 2.80 8.32 21.03
CA THR A 44 2.14 8.06 22.31
C THR A 44 2.95 7.16 23.23
N GLY A 45 4.08 6.62 22.77
CA GLY A 45 4.94 5.74 23.55
C GLY A 45 4.40 4.32 23.72
N VAL A 46 3.42 3.91 22.90
CA VAL A 46 2.86 2.55 22.91
C VAL A 46 3.86 1.53 22.36
N PHE A 47 4.64 1.92 21.34
CA PHE A 47 5.70 1.09 20.76
C PHE A 47 6.94 1.92 20.46
N THR A 48 8.12 1.30 20.59
CA THR A 48 9.39 1.84 20.10
C THR A 48 9.50 1.69 18.57
N PRO A 49 10.43 2.40 17.88
CA PRO A 49 10.55 2.31 16.43
C PRO A 49 10.80 0.88 15.90
N THR A 50 11.50 0.04 16.66
CA THR A 50 11.77 -1.36 16.31
C THR A 50 10.54 -2.24 16.44
N GLU A 51 9.74 -2.05 17.48
CA GLU A 51 8.46 -2.76 17.67
C GLU A 51 7.42 -2.32 16.62
N ALA A 52 7.41 -1.03 16.28
CA ALA A 52 6.52 -0.49 15.25
C ALA A 52 6.76 -1.12 13.87
N ALA A 53 8.01 -1.50 13.54
CA ALA A 53 8.33 -2.21 12.31
C ALA A 53 7.68 -3.61 12.26
N VAL A 54 7.71 -4.35 13.38
CA VAL A 54 7.05 -5.66 13.50
C VAL A 54 5.53 -5.50 13.38
N VAL A 55 4.95 -4.52 14.08
CA VAL A 55 3.51 -4.22 13.99
C VAL A 55 3.12 -3.87 12.55
N ALA A 56 3.94 -3.09 11.85
CA ALA A 56 3.70 -2.72 10.46
C ALA A 56 3.70 -3.94 9.53
N ALA A 57 4.68 -4.85 9.68
CA ALA A 57 4.75 -6.08 8.90
C ALA A 57 3.54 -6.99 9.16
N VAL A 58 3.17 -7.21 10.42
CA VAL A 58 1.99 -8.01 10.79
C VAL A 58 0.71 -7.38 10.23
N TYR A 59 0.54 -6.06 10.37
CA TYR A 59 -0.62 -5.34 9.83
C TYR A 59 -0.71 -5.48 8.30
N ALA A 60 0.41 -5.31 7.59
CA ALA A 60 0.46 -5.44 6.14
C ALA A 60 0.07 -6.85 5.67
N ILE A 61 0.54 -7.90 6.36
CA ILE A 61 0.16 -9.30 6.09
C ILE A 61 -1.34 -9.50 6.34
N VAL A 62 -1.85 -9.06 7.49
CA VAL A 62 -3.27 -9.22 7.86
C VAL A 62 -4.20 -8.52 6.87
N ILE A 63 -3.93 -7.26 6.53
CA ILE A 63 -4.76 -6.52 5.56
C ILE A 63 -4.67 -7.16 4.18
N SER A 64 -3.48 -7.52 3.71
CA SER A 64 -3.31 -8.13 2.38
C SER A 64 -3.97 -9.50 2.28
N ALA A 65 -3.94 -10.30 3.36
CA ALA A 65 -4.52 -11.64 3.40
C ALA A 65 -6.04 -11.62 3.60
N LEU A 66 -6.54 -10.82 4.55
CA LEU A 66 -7.93 -10.91 5.01
C LEU A 66 -8.85 -9.88 4.35
N VAL A 67 -8.36 -8.66 4.14
CA VAL A 67 -9.16 -7.56 3.59
C VAL A 67 -9.09 -7.56 2.08
N TYR A 68 -7.88 -7.42 1.52
CA TYR A 68 -7.69 -7.40 0.07
C TYR A 68 -7.73 -8.80 -0.54
N ARG A 69 -7.40 -9.84 0.25
CA ARG A 69 -7.32 -11.23 -0.22
C ARG A 69 -6.42 -11.39 -1.45
N THR A 70 -5.39 -10.56 -1.53
CA THR A 70 -4.40 -10.55 -2.62
C THR A 70 -3.15 -11.34 -2.27
N LEU A 71 -2.94 -11.66 -0.99
CA LEU A 71 -1.74 -12.35 -0.53
C LEU A 71 -1.81 -13.85 -0.81
N THR A 72 -0.83 -14.37 -1.56
CA THR A 72 -0.57 -15.81 -1.70
C THR A 72 0.70 -16.19 -0.94
N ILE A 73 0.81 -17.44 -0.49
CA ILE A 73 2.02 -17.92 0.21
C ILE A 73 3.27 -17.81 -0.68
N LYS A 74 3.12 -18.03 -1.99
CA LYS A 74 4.20 -17.83 -2.96
C LYS A 74 4.66 -16.37 -3.01
N LEU A 75 3.71 -15.42 -3.10
CA LEU A 75 4.03 -13.99 -3.11
C LEU A 75 4.68 -13.56 -1.79
N LEU A 76 4.21 -14.07 -0.65
CA LEU A 76 4.83 -13.80 0.64
C LEU A 76 6.28 -14.28 0.67
N PHE A 77 6.56 -15.51 0.20
CA PHE A 77 7.92 -16.05 0.15
C PHE A 77 8.81 -15.25 -0.81
N GLU A 78 8.28 -14.87 -1.98
CA GLU A 78 8.97 -14.03 -2.96
C GLU A 78 9.36 -12.67 -2.37
N VAL A 79 8.46 -12.02 -1.64
CA VAL A 79 8.74 -10.74 -0.97
C VAL A 79 9.73 -10.90 0.18
N LEU A 80 9.68 -12.00 0.94
CA LEU A 80 10.59 -12.24 2.05
C LEU A 80 12.02 -12.62 1.61
N VAL A 81 12.17 -13.30 0.48
CA VAL A 81 13.48 -13.75 -0.04
C VAL A 81 14.07 -12.74 -1.02
N GLY A 82 13.24 -11.98 -1.73
CA GLY A 82 13.66 -10.94 -2.66
C GLY A 82 14.00 -9.59 -2.00
N ALA A 83 13.73 -9.44 -0.70
CA ALA A 83 14.13 -8.31 0.13
C ALA A 83 15.54 -8.51 0.72
#